data_AF-A0A844ZVA5-F1
#
_entry.id   AF-A0A844ZVA5-F1
#
_cell.length_a   1.000
_cell.length_b   1.000
_cell.length_c   1.000
_cell.angle_alpha   90.00
_cell.angle_beta   90.00
_cell.angle_gamma   90.00
#
_symmetry.space_group_name_H-M   'P 1'
#
loop_
_entity.id
_entity.type
_entity.pdbx_description
1 polymer ?
#
loop_
_entity_poly.entity_id
_entity_poly.type
_entity_poly.pdbx_seq_one_letter_code
_entity_poly.pdbx_strand_id
1 'polypeptide(L)'
;MVRITPIDGWGYSETIDGRLARPFEAEILEEGVEFAADVIGWEARAVSGKYAGRLLKMTPRHVEWRQVIVLEVFASDDRSKMIFSGMANTTGLECNWK
;
A
#
# COMPACT_ATOMS: atom_id res chain seq x y z
N MET A 1 5.46 -9.40 -8.67
CA MET A 1 5.79 -7.96 -8.51
C MET A 1 4.54 -7.17 -8.80
N VAL A 2 4.22 -6.19 -7.97
CA VAL A 2 2.96 -5.43 -8.03
C VAL A 2 3.25 -3.99 -8.41
N ARG A 3 2.54 -3.47 -9.40
CA ARG A 3 2.58 -2.03 -9.71
C ARG A 3 1.50 -1.31 -8.93
N ILE A 4 1.88 -0.25 -8.23
CA ILE A 4 1.01 0.56 -7.38
C ILE A 4 0.88 1.94 -8.01
N THR A 5 -0.36 2.42 -8.17
CA THR A 5 -0.68 3.74 -8.70
C THR A 5 -1.54 4.48 -7.68
N PRO A 6 -0.95 5.36 -6.86
CA PRO A 6 -1.71 6.20 -5.93
C PRO A 6 -2.78 7.01 -6.66
N ILE A 7 -3.97 7.12 -6.06
CA ILE A 7 -5.14 7.76 -6.67
C ILE A 7 -5.25 9.20 -6.16
N ASP A 8 -5.32 10.14 -7.10
CA ASP A 8 -5.62 11.54 -6.80
C ASP A 8 -7.14 11.74 -6.54
N GLY A 9 -7.47 12.65 -5.63
CA GLY A 9 -8.86 13.04 -5.34
C GLY A 9 -9.64 12.17 -4.35
N TRP A 10 -9.06 11.08 -3.81
CA TRP A 10 -9.71 10.22 -2.81
C TRP A 10 -9.23 10.50 -1.38
N GLY A 11 -8.55 11.62 -1.18
CA GLY A 11 -7.89 11.98 0.06
C GLY A 11 -6.62 11.16 0.28
N TYR A 12 -5.52 11.86 0.55
CA TYR A 12 -4.28 11.23 1.00
C TYR A 12 -3.58 12.14 2.01
N SER A 13 -2.76 11.53 2.86
CA SER A 13 -1.79 12.21 3.71
C SER A 13 -0.40 11.83 3.23
N GLU A 14 0.48 12.82 3.07
CA GLU A 14 1.85 12.64 2.61
C GLU A 14 2.77 13.63 3.30
N THR A 15 3.80 13.14 4.00
CA THR A 15 4.65 13.98 4.86
C THR A 15 6.05 14.26 4.31
N ILE A 16 6.43 13.66 3.17
CA ILE A 16 7.75 13.90 2.57
C ILE A 16 7.82 15.30 1.92
N ASP A 17 6.90 15.57 1.00
CA ASP A 17 6.88 16.81 0.19
C ASP A 17 5.45 17.29 -0.13
N GLY A 18 4.43 16.64 0.45
CA GLY A 18 3.01 16.93 0.22
C GLY A 18 2.50 16.62 -1.18
N ARG A 19 3.25 15.86 -2.00
CA ARG A 19 2.86 15.51 -3.37
C ARG A 19 2.62 14.02 -3.51
N LEU A 20 1.54 13.66 -4.18
CA LEU A 20 1.23 12.28 -4.53
C LEU A 20 2.40 11.64 -5.31
N ALA A 21 2.80 10.43 -4.93
CA ALA A 21 3.82 9.70 -5.65
C ALA A 21 3.34 9.31 -7.06
N ARG A 22 4.26 9.30 -8.03
CA ARG A 22 4.06 8.64 -9.32
C ARG A 22 3.93 7.12 -9.11
N PRO A 23 3.37 6.38 -10.10
CA PRO A 23 3.33 4.93 -10.02
C PRO A 23 4.70 4.32 -9.71
N PHE A 24 4.71 3.28 -8.89
CA PHE A 24 5.92 2.60 -8.44
C PHE A 24 5.68 1.10 -8.29
N GLU A 25 6.75 0.34 -8.09
CA GLU A 25 6.69 -1.11 -7.94
C GLU A 25 6.92 -1.53 -6.50
N ALA A 26 6.29 -2.64 -6.12
CA ALA A 26 6.45 -3.28 -4.83
C ALA A 26 6.60 -4.80 -4.97
N GLU A 27 7.36 -5.37 -4.04
CA GLU A 27 7.49 -6.80 -3.81
C GLU A 27 6.62 -7.19 -2.62
N ILE A 28 5.80 -8.23 -2.80
CA ILE A 28 4.99 -8.78 -1.71
C ILE A 28 5.90 -9.60 -0.81
N LEU A 29 5.90 -9.28 0.49
CA LEU A 29 6.63 -10.02 1.51
C LEU A 29 5.76 -11.11 2.12
N GLU A 30 4.51 -10.78 2.41
CA GLU A 30 3.54 -11.68 3.03
C GLU A 30 2.11 -11.36 2.58
N GLU A 31 1.30 -12.40 2.37
CA GLU A 31 -0.12 -12.32 1.99
C GLU A 31 -0.99 -12.85 3.13
N GLY A 32 -2.21 -12.33 3.29
CA GLY A 32 -3.12 -12.81 4.33
C GLY A 32 -2.81 -12.26 5.73
N VAL A 33 -2.12 -11.13 5.83
CA VAL A 33 -1.73 -10.52 7.11
C VAL A 33 -2.93 -9.83 7.75
N GLU A 34 -3.25 -10.18 8.99
CA GLU A 34 -4.29 -9.49 9.77
C GLU A 34 -3.70 -8.23 10.43
N PHE A 35 -4.14 -7.05 9.98
CA PHE A 35 -3.66 -5.76 10.50
C PHE A 35 -4.59 -5.14 11.55
N ALA A 36 -5.85 -5.56 11.56
CA ALA A 36 -6.87 -5.26 12.57
C ALA A 36 -7.94 -6.36 12.48
N ALA A 37 -8.85 -6.44 13.46
CA ALA A 37 -9.93 -7.41 13.45
C ALA A 37 -10.69 -7.37 12.12
N ASP A 38 -10.72 -8.51 11.41
CA ASP A 38 -11.34 -8.71 10.10
C ASP A 38 -10.76 -7.85 8.95
N VAL A 39 -9.56 -7.29 9.13
CA VAL A 39 -8.83 -6.52 8.10
C VAL A 39 -7.58 -7.28 7.68
N ILE A 40 -7.77 -8.14 6.67
CA ILE A 40 -6.71 -8.97 6.07
C ILE A 40 -6.14 -8.24 4.84
N GLY A 41 -4.82 -8.27 4.67
CA GLY A 41 -4.16 -7.61 3.55
C GLY A 41 -2.80 -8.21 3.18
N TRP A 42 -1.96 -7.37 2.58
CA TRP A 42 -0.61 -7.71 2.15
C TRP A 42 0.40 -6.83 2.87
N GLU A 43 1.50 -7.44 3.29
CA GLU A 43 2.74 -6.74 3.58
C GLU A 43 3.63 -6.72 2.34
N ALA A 44 4.18 -5.56 2.02
CA ALA A 44 5.06 -5.40 0.87
C ALA A 44 6.21 -4.44 1.14
N ARG A 45 7.20 -4.44 0.25
CA ARG A 45 8.28 -3.46 0.23
C ARG A 45 8.31 -2.76 -1.12
N ALA A 46 8.34 -1.42 -1.10
CA ALA A 46 8.51 -0.66 -2.33
C ALA A 46 9.92 -0.90 -2.89
N VAL A 47 10.02 -1.29 -4.16
CA VAL A 47 11.31 -1.54 -4.82
C VAL A 47 11.78 -0.33 -5.63
N SER A 48 10.88 0.58 -5.98
CA SER A 48 11.19 1.75 -6.81
C SER A 48 10.39 2.99 -6.41
N GLY A 49 10.71 4.12 -7.04
CA GLY A 49 9.99 5.38 -6.87
C GLY A 49 10.25 6.08 -5.53
N LYS A 50 9.31 6.95 -5.15
CA LYS A 50 9.44 7.86 -4.01
C LYS A 50 9.64 7.13 -2.67
N TYR A 51 9.08 5.93 -2.54
CA TYR A 51 9.11 5.14 -1.31
C TYR A 51 10.08 3.96 -1.37
N ALA A 52 11.02 3.92 -2.31
CA ALA A 52 11.94 2.80 -2.46
C ALA A 52 12.57 2.38 -1.11
N GLY A 53 12.56 1.07 -0.83
CA GLY A 53 13.03 0.45 0.41
C GLY A 53 12.04 0.45 1.58
N ARG A 54 10.93 1.20 1.50
CA ARG A 54 9.97 1.34 2.61
C ARG A 54 8.97 0.19 2.67
N LEU A 55 8.59 -0.13 3.90
CA LEU A 55 7.54 -1.09 4.21
C LEU A 55 6.16 -0.51 3.89
N LEU A 56 5.31 -1.35 3.31
CA LEU A 56 3.96 -1.05 2.90
C LEU A 56 2.98 -1.97 3.61
N LYS A 57 1.90 -1.41 4.12
CA LYS A 57 0.68 -2.15 4.48
C LYS A 57 -0.38 -1.85 3.43
N MET A 58 -0.94 -2.89 2.86
CA MET A 58 -1.95 -2.78 1.82
C MET A 58 -3.18 -3.57 2.24
N THR A 59 -4.35 -2.94 2.30
CA THR A 59 -5.60 -3.63 2.66
C THR A 59 -6.65 -3.43 1.58
N PRO A 60 -7.51 -4.43 1.31
CA PRO A 60 -8.59 -4.29 0.35
C PRO A 60 -9.54 -3.16 0.72
N ARG A 61 -10.08 -2.46 -0.28
CA ARG A 61 -11.24 -1.59 -0.05
C ARG A 61 -12.50 -2.45 0.01
N HIS A 62 -13.15 -2.50 1.18
CA HIS A 62 -14.33 -3.31 1.57
C HIS A 62 -15.47 -3.58 0.56
N VAL A 63 -15.56 -2.86 -0.56
CA VAL A 63 -16.69 -2.95 -1.51
C VAL A 63 -16.28 -3.53 -2.86
N GLU A 64 -14.98 -3.56 -3.17
CA GLU A 64 -14.49 -4.02 -4.47
C GLU A 64 -13.34 -5.00 -4.26
N TRP A 65 -13.56 -6.26 -4.62
CA TRP A 65 -12.49 -7.26 -4.84
C TRP A 65 -11.65 -6.93 -6.08
N ARG A 66 -11.64 -5.66 -6.49
CA ARG A 66 -10.94 -5.14 -7.65
C ARG A 66 -9.88 -4.19 -7.14
N GLN A 67 -8.62 -4.53 -7.42
CA GLN A 67 -7.41 -3.70 -7.60
C GLN A 67 -7.25 -2.34 -6.88
N VAL A 68 -8.12 -1.94 -5.96
CA VAL A 68 -8.07 -0.71 -5.18
C VAL A 68 -7.81 -1.10 -3.74
N ILE A 69 -6.73 -0.56 -3.20
CA ILE A 69 -6.31 -0.80 -1.83
C ILE A 69 -6.27 0.50 -1.04
N VAL A 70 -6.37 0.38 0.28
CA VAL A 70 -5.78 1.36 1.19
C VAL A 70 -4.30 1.04 1.28
N LEU A 71 -3.46 2.04 1.00
CA LEU A 71 -2.01 1.96 1.05
C LEU A 71 -1.50 2.82 2.20
N GLU A 72 -0.74 2.20 3.09
CA GLU A 72 0.03 2.87 4.13
C GLU A 72 1.52 2.61 3.89
N VAL A 73 2.34 3.66 3.94
CA VAL A 73 3.80 3.57 3.81
C VAL A 73 4.44 4.06 5.10
N PHE A 74 5.37 3.27 5.63
CA PHE A 74 6.06 3.58 6.88
C PHE A 74 7.48 4.12 6.66
N ALA A 75 7.90 5.02 7.55
CA ALA A 75 9.26 5.56 7.56
C ALA A 75 10.31 4.48 7.91
N SER A 76 9.93 3.49 8.72
CA SER A 76 10.79 2.44 9.25
C SER A 76 10.01 1.14 9.37
N ASP A 77 10.73 0.02 9.45
CA ASP A 77 10.16 -1.32 9.53
C ASP A 77 9.42 -1.57 10.86
N ASP A 78 9.66 -0.75 11.89
CA ASP A 78 8.93 -0.79 13.17
C ASP A 78 7.50 -0.21 13.10
N ARG A 79 7.10 0.32 11.93
CA ARG A 79 5.78 0.91 11.65
C ARG A 79 5.38 2.06 12.59
N SER A 80 6.33 2.64 13.33
CA SER A 80 6.06 3.68 14.33
C SER A 80 5.63 5.01 13.72
N LYS A 81 6.02 5.27 12.48
CA LYS A 81 5.73 6.51 11.76
C LYS A 81 5.28 6.23 10.35
N MET A 82 4.03 6.59 10.06
CA MET A 82 3.46 6.58 8.72
C MET A 82 3.85 7.87 7.98
N ILE A 83 4.29 7.74 6.72
CA ILE A 83 4.67 8.88 5.86
C ILE A 83 3.68 9.09 4.72
N PHE A 84 2.96 8.06 4.32
CA PHE A 84 1.86 8.14 3.37
C PHE A 84 0.68 7.28 3.83
N SER A 85 -0.54 7.79 3.64
CA SER A 85 -1.78 7.03 3.74
C SER A 85 -2.74 7.51 2.66
N GLY A 86 -3.30 6.59 1.87
CA GLY A 86 -4.24 6.94 0.82
C GLY A 86 -4.68 5.73 0.01
N MET A 87 -5.44 5.99 -1.05
CA MET A 87 -5.97 4.94 -1.93
C MET A 87 -5.04 4.72 -3.11
N ALA A 88 -4.91 3.48 -3.57
CA ALA A 88 -4.10 3.16 -4.74
C ALA A 88 -4.74 2.07 -5.60
N ASN A 89 -4.61 2.20 -6.92
CA ASN A 89 -4.83 1.11 -7.86
C ASN A 89 -3.62 0.19 -7.88
N THR A 90 -3.84 -1.10 -8.12
CA THR A 90 -2.80 -2.11 -8.22
C THR A 90 -2.93 -2.91 -9.50
N THR A 91 -1.81 -3.34 -10.07
CA THR A 91 -1.78 -4.29 -11.17
C THR A 91 -0.86 -5.44 -10.79
N GLY A 92 -1.36 -6.67 -10.93
CA GLY A 92 -0.64 -7.90 -10.53
C GLY A 92 -0.76 -8.26 -9.04
N LEU A 93 -1.61 -7.56 -8.28
CA LEU A 93 -1.97 -7.96 -6.92
C LEU A 93 -3.11 -8.96 -6.96
N GLU A 94 -2.94 -10.11 -6.33
CA GLU A 94 -3.93 -11.17 -6.25
C GLU A 94 -4.38 -11.39 -4.79
N CYS A 95 -5.65 -11.75 -4.60
CA CYS A 95 -6.24 -12.08 -3.30
C CYS A 95 -6.48 -13.59 -3.25
N ASN A 96 -5.54 -14.33 -2.66
CA ASN A 96 -5.51 -15.79 -2.70
C ASN A 96 -5.79 -16.45 -1.34
N TRP A 97 -6.11 -15.67 -0.30
CA TRP A 97 -6.48 -16.21 1.01
C TRP A 97 -7.98 -16.56 1.05
N LYS A 98 -8.29 -17.66 1.77
CA LYS A 98 -9.62 -18.26 1.91
C LYS A 98 -10.14 -18.10 3.32
#